data_AF-A0A1D2MFW1-F1
#
_entry.id   AF-A0A1D2MFW1-F1
#
_cell.length_a   1.000
_cell.length_b   1.000
_cell.length_c   1.000
_cell.angle_alpha   90.00
_cell.angle_beta   90.00
_cell.angle_gamma   90.00
#
_symmetry.space_group_name_H-M   'P 1'
#
loop_
_entity.id
_entity.type
_entity.pdbx_description
1 polymer ?
#
loop_
_entity_poly.entity_id
_entity_poly.type
_entity_poly.pdbx_seq_one_letter_code
_entity_poly.pdbx_strand_id
1 'polypeptide(L)'
;MNTDARRNIFCILMTAEDYLDAFEKLNHLDLRNNQDREIYMSFSTTDRKLMLALQYNLWDRLKDLKSLTSHQRKNLAQLVVHLINDKSLPLSTLKVIEYTEMDKTKLKFLKKVLTGILMQKDVDNMQEIFIKPALSEKLGLFRESLRLFLSHFMLQKSITTTDGSSVESDLSPEEMEALKKRVKMAEKCMTLGKVVFCNM
;
A
#
# COMPACT_ATOMS: atom_id res chain seq x y z
N MET A 1 2.91 20.60 -15.77
CA MET A 1 4.03 20.22 -14.88
C MET A 1 5.33 20.30 -15.66
N ASN A 2 6.25 21.16 -15.21
CA ASN A 2 7.58 21.29 -15.80
C ASN A 2 8.44 20.05 -15.47
N THR A 3 9.36 19.69 -16.35
CA THR A 3 10.24 18.51 -16.22
C THR A 3 11.08 18.57 -14.94
N ASP A 4 11.44 19.78 -14.51
CA ASP A 4 12.17 20.05 -13.26
C ASP A 4 11.34 19.81 -12.01
N ALA A 5 10.04 20.15 -12.02
CA ALA A 5 9.15 19.87 -10.89
C ALA A 5 9.01 18.37 -10.66
N ARG A 6 8.91 17.58 -11.74
CA ARG A 6 8.89 16.10 -11.64
C ARG A 6 10.20 15.55 -11.09
N ARG A 7 11.35 16.08 -11.54
CA ARG A 7 12.67 15.66 -11.06
C ARG A 7 12.88 16.02 -9.58
N ASN A 8 12.41 17.17 -9.15
CA ASN A 8 12.54 17.60 -7.76
C ASN A 8 11.63 16.81 -6.82
N ILE A 9 10.36 16.60 -7.21
CA ILE A 9 9.45 15.70 -6.48
C ILE A 9 10.06 14.30 -6.36
N PHE A 10 10.67 13.81 -7.44
CA PHE A 10 11.37 12.54 -7.44
C PHE A 10 12.57 12.54 -6.48
N CYS A 11 13.47 13.52 -6.55
CA CYS A 11 14.61 13.61 -5.64
C CYS A 11 14.14 13.62 -4.18
N ILE A 12 13.09 14.37 -3.86
CA ILE A 12 12.56 14.46 -2.49
C ILE A 12 11.98 13.14 -2.02
N LEU A 13 11.13 12.48 -2.82
CA LEU A 13 10.61 11.15 -2.48
C LEU A 13 11.72 10.10 -2.31
N MET A 14 12.85 10.27 -2.98
CA MET A 14 13.94 9.31 -3.01
C MET A 14 15.03 9.58 -1.97
N THR A 15 15.08 10.80 -1.42
CA THR A 15 16.07 11.22 -0.41
C THR A 15 15.44 11.52 0.94
N ALA A 16 14.11 11.43 1.05
CA ALA A 16 13.43 11.65 2.30
C ALA A 16 13.70 10.49 3.27
N GLU A 17 14.00 10.84 4.51
CA GLU A 17 14.28 9.91 5.59
C GLU A 17 12.98 9.26 6.10
N ASP A 18 11.89 10.03 6.08
CA ASP A 18 10.54 9.57 6.39
C ASP A 18 9.47 10.38 5.63
N TYR A 19 8.19 10.05 5.84
CA TYR A 19 7.09 10.70 5.13
C TYR A 19 6.88 12.16 5.54
N LEU A 20 7.22 12.53 6.78
CA LEU A 20 7.13 13.91 7.28
C LEU A 20 8.22 14.75 6.62
N ASP A 21 9.44 14.21 6.52
CA ASP A 21 10.57 14.82 5.82
C ASP A 21 10.30 14.94 4.31
N ALA A 22 9.74 13.90 3.68
CA ALA A 22 9.29 13.97 2.28
C ALA A 22 8.24 15.05 2.07
N PHE A 23 7.27 15.14 2.99
CA PHE A 23 6.18 16.09 2.94
C PHE A 23 6.64 17.53 3.17
N GLU A 24 7.52 17.76 4.14
CA GLU A 24 8.11 19.07 4.42
C GLU A 24 8.95 19.56 3.23
N LYS A 25 9.76 18.68 2.66
CA LYS A 25 10.54 18.95 1.44
C LYS A 25 9.64 19.19 0.23
N LEU A 26 8.54 18.45 0.07
CA LEU A 26 7.56 18.66 -1.01
C LEU A 26 6.81 19.98 -0.88
N ASN A 27 6.41 20.36 0.34
CA ASN A 27 5.81 21.67 0.60
C ASN A 27 6.82 22.79 0.30
N HIS A 28 8.10 22.59 0.63
CA HIS A 28 9.15 23.54 0.31
C HIS A 28 9.40 23.74 -1.20
N LEU A 29 9.05 22.77 -2.06
CA LEU A 29 9.12 22.95 -3.51
C LEU A 29 8.05 23.91 -4.06
N ASP A 30 6.85 23.91 -3.47
CA ASP A 30 5.73 24.72 -3.93
C ASP A 30 5.74 26.13 -3.32
N LEU A 31 6.42 26.33 -2.19
CA LEU A 31 6.59 27.62 -1.52
C LEU A 31 7.39 28.69 -2.29
N ARG A 32 7.90 28.38 -3.49
CA ARG A 32 8.55 29.40 -4.35
C ARG A 32 7.56 30.14 -5.24
N ASN A 33 6.31 29.69 -5.36
CA ASN A 33 5.26 30.38 -6.09
C ASN A 33 4.09 30.73 -5.15
N ASN A 34 4.26 31.88 -4.49
CA ASN A 34 3.27 32.70 -3.78
C ASN A 34 2.80 32.23 -2.40
N GLN A 35 3.24 33.01 -1.41
CA GLN A 35 2.52 33.50 -0.22
C GLN A 35 1.20 32.79 0.09
N ASP A 36 1.20 31.96 1.15
CA ASP A 36 0.34 32.13 2.33
C ASP A 36 0.47 30.93 3.27
N ARG A 37 1.30 31.12 4.31
CA ARG A 37 1.44 30.23 5.46
C ARG A 37 0.31 30.49 6.47
N GLU A 38 -0.92 30.12 6.15
CA GLU A 38 -2.02 30.08 7.15
C GLU A 38 -3.01 28.93 6.92
N ILE A 39 -2.54 27.75 6.51
CA ILE A 39 -3.41 26.58 6.29
C ILE A 39 -2.87 25.34 7.01
N TYR A 40 -2.75 25.44 8.34
CA TYR A 40 -2.53 24.26 9.19
C TYR A 40 -3.80 23.43 9.41
N MET A 41 -4.93 23.79 8.80
CA MET A 41 -6.24 23.15 9.02
C MET A 41 -7.06 22.92 7.75
N SER A 42 -6.40 22.69 6.61
CA SER A 42 -7.05 22.15 5.40
C SER A 42 -6.21 21.04 4.77
N PHE A 43 -5.76 20.10 5.61
CA PHE A 43 -5.12 18.85 5.17
C PHE A 43 -6.05 17.93 4.34
N SER A 44 -7.31 18.32 4.10
CA SER A 44 -8.21 17.66 3.13
C SER A 44 -8.07 18.17 1.69
N THR A 45 -7.34 19.27 1.48
CA THR A 45 -7.48 20.09 0.25
C THR A 45 -6.14 20.49 -0.37
N THR A 46 -5.04 19.79 -0.03
CA THR A 46 -3.79 19.87 -0.80
C THR A 46 -4.03 19.22 -2.16
N ASP A 47 -4.52 20.03 -3.09
CA ASP A 47 -4.82 19.80 -4.51
C ASP A 47 -5.19 18.33 -4.85
N ARG A 48 -6.47 18.07 -5.17
CA ARG A 48 -6.90 16.78 -5.76
C ARG A 48 -5.98 16.32 -6.89
N LYS A 49 -5.35 17.28 -7.59
CA LYS A 49 -4.32 17.08 -8.61
C LYS A 49 -3.02 16.48 -8.06
N LEU A 50 -2.51 16.95 -6.92
CA LEU A 50 -1.32 16.40 -6.26
C LEU A 50 -1.60 14.98 -5.75
N MET A 51 -2.76 14.76 -5.11
CA MET A 51 -3.14 13.43 -4.64
C MET A 51 -3.32 12.44 -5.81
N LEU A 52 -3.97 12.86 -6.89
CA LEU A 52 -4.05 12.05 -8.13
C LEU A 52 -2.68 11.82 -8.74
N ALA A 53 -1.82 12.85 -8.80
CA ALA A 53 -0.46 12.71 -9.31
C ALA A 53 0.35 11.72 -8.49
N LEU A 54 0.28 11.78 -7.15
CA LEU A 54 0.91 10.81 -6.25
C LEU A 54 0.37 9.40 -6.50
N GLN A 55 -0.95 9.24 -6.63
CA GLN A 55 -1.56 7.95 -6.92
C GLN A 55 -1.07 7.35 -8.25
N TYR A 56 -1.02 8.14 -9.33
CA TYR A 56 -0.52 7.68 -10.63
C TYR A 56 0.98 7.38 -10.59
N ASN A 57 1.80 8.24 -9.95
CA ASN A 57 3.23 7.99 -9.79
C ASN A 57 3.47 6.70 -9.00
N LEU A 58 2.71 6.47 -7.92
CA LEU A 58 2.79 5.22 -7.16
C LEU A 58 2.37 4.03 -8.03
N TRP A 59 1.29 4.14 -8.80
CA TRP A 59 0.86 3.07 -9.71
C TRP A 59 1.93 2.70 -10.73
N ASP A 60 2.61 3.67 -11.32
CA ASP A 60 3.69 3.38 -12.27
C ASP A 60 4.86 2.65 -11.60
N ARG A 61 5.22 3.07 -10.38
CA ARG A 61 6.27 2.39 -9.59
C ARG A 61 5.87 1.00 -9.10
N LEU A 62 4.59 0.79 -8.78
CA LEU A 62 4.05 -0.51 -8.38
C LEU A 62 3.96 -1.50 -9.55
N LYS A 63 3.74 -1.01 -10.78
CA LYS A 63 3.78 -1.85 -11.99
C LYS A 63 5.20 -2.27 -12.33
N ASP A 64 6.17 -1.39 -12.12
CA ASP A 64 7.58 -1.62 -12.44
C ASP A 64 8.47 -1.76 -11.20
N LEU A 65 8.14 -2.72 -10.33
CA LEU A 65 8.93 -3.00 -9.11
C LEU A 65 10.33 -3.57 -9.41
N LYS A 66 10.53 -4.14 -10.61
CA LYS A 66 11.80 -4.73 -11.03
C LYS A 66 12.87 -3.67 -11.28
N SER A 67 12.50 -2.48 -11.78
CA SER A 67 13.45 -1.38 -12.00
C SER A 67 13.95 -0.72 -10.73
N LEU A 68 13.26 -0.91 -9.60
CA LEU A 68 13.63 -0.33 -8.31
C LEU A 68 14.76 -1.10 -7.62
N THR A 69 15.55 -0.40 -6.80
CA THR A 69 16.53 -1.05 -5.93
C THR A 69 15.85 -1.70 -4.72
N SER A 70 16.57 -2.60 -4.02
CA SER A 70 16.05 -3.28 -2.83
C SER A 70 15.63 -2.30 -1.73
N HIS A 71 16.40 -1.22 -1.54
CA HIS A 71 16.10 -0.17 -0.57
C HIS A 71 14.87 0.63 -0.98
N GLN A 72 14.79 1.07 -2.24
CA GLN A 72 13.64 1.79 -2.78
C GLN A 72 12.34 1.00 -2.65
N ARG A 73 12.37 -0.32 -2.90
CA ARG A 73 11.21 -1.18 -2.67
C ARG A 73 10.79 -1.26 -1.21
N LYS A 74 11.74 -1.27 -0.27
CA LYS A 74 11.43 -1.29 1.17
C LYS A 74 10.75 0.02 1.58
N ASN A 75 11.29 1.16 1.15
CA ASN A 75 10.73 2.47 1.47
C ASN A 75 9.36 2.66 0.82
N LEU A 76 9.21 2.23 -0.45
CA LEU A 76 7.92 2.24 -1.13
C LEU A 76 6.88 1.39 -0.41
N ALA A 77 7.26 0.21 0.09
CA ALA A 77 6.35 -0.64 0.84
C ALA A 77 5.89 0.04 2.13
N GLN A 78 6.81 0.67 2.88
CA GLN A 78 6.47 1.42 4.10
C GLN A 78 5.54 2.60 3.80
N LEU A 79 5.83 3.36 2.75
CA LEU A 79 5.00 4.48 2.31
C LEU A 79 3.58 4.03 1.96
N VAL A 80 3.45 2.93 1.19
CA VAL A 80 2.14 2.38 0.81
C VAL A 80 1.36 1.90 2.04
N VAL A 81 2.01 1.27 3.01
CA VAL A 81 1.37 0.86 4.28
C VAL A 81 0.82 2.08 5.02
N HIS A 82 1.64 3.13 5.16
CA HIS A 82 1.25 4.36 5.85
C HIS A 82 0.06 5.05 5.17
N LEU A 83 0.12 5.22 3.84
CA LEU A 83 -0.94 5.89 3.08
C LEU A 83 -2.27 5.12 3.10
N ILE A 84 -2.21 3.79 3.15
CA ILE A 84 -3.42 2.96 3.30
C ILE A 84 -3.97 3.07 4.73
N ASN A 85 -3.09 3.06 5.74
CA ASN A 85 -3.50 3.18 7.14
C ASN A 85 -4.14 4.54 7.46
N ASP A 86 -3.63 5.62 6.86
CA ASP A 86 -4.20 6.97 6.99
C ASP A 86 -5.44 7.20 6.12
N LYS A 87 -5.95 6.14 5.46
CA LYS A 87 -7.12 6.17 4.56
C LYS A 87 -6.94 7.13 3.36
N SER A 88 -5.72 7.59 3.11
CA SER A 88 -5.35 8.46 1.97
C SER A 88 -5.37 7.70 0.65
N LEU A 89 -5.03 6.40 0.68
CA LEU A 89 -5.15 5.50 -0.47
C LEU A 89 -6.00 4.26 -0.12
N PRO A 90 -6.92 3.83 -1.00
CA PRO A 90 -7.65 2.59 -0.78
C PRO A 90 -6.75 1.38 -1.05
N LEU A 91 -7.03 0.25 -0.41
CA LEU A 91 -6.33 -1.03 -0.64
C LEU A 91 -6.39 -1.47 -2.11
N SER A 92 -7.43 -1.04 -2.85
CA SER A 92 -7.58 -1.26 -4.28
C SER A 92 -6.46 -0.66 -5.13
N THR A 93 -5.63 0.22 -4.58
CA THR A 93 -4.41 0.73 -5.23
C THR A 93 -3.45 -0.41 -5.59
N LEU A 94 -3.44 -1.51 -4.81
CA LEU A 94 -2.60 -2.68 -5.09
C LEU A 94 -3.06 -3.49 -6.32
N LYS A 95 -4.27 -3.25 -6.85
CA LYS A 95 -4.80 -3.97 -8.01
C LYS A 95 -3.97 -3.78 -9.29
N VAL A 96 -3.16 -2.73 -9.34
CA VAL A 96 -2.28 -2.42 -10.47
C VAL A 96 -1.11 -3.40 -10.56
N ILE A 97 -0.85 -4.17 -9.50
CA ILE A 97 0.10 -5.27 -9.51
C ILE A 97 -0.61 -6.48 -10.13
N GLU A 98 -0.05 -7.00 -11.22
CA GLU A 98 -0.58 -8.19 -11.87
C GLU A 98 -0.28 -9.44 -11.05
N TYR A 99 -1.35 -10.07 -10.53
CA TYR A 99 -1.28 -11.28 -9.70
C TYR A 99 -1.08 -12.57 -10.53
N THR A 100 -1.36 -12.52 -11.84
CA THR A 100 -1.17 -13.65 -12.78
C THR A 100 0.31 -13.98 -12.96
N GLU A 101 1.18 -12.95 -12.99
CA GLU A 101 2.63 -13.10 -13.16
C GLU A 101 3.35 -12.70 -11.87
N MET A 102 3.32 -13.60 -10.88
CA MET A 102 3.94 -13.38 -9.57
C MET A 102 5.43 -13.76 -9.57
N ASP A 103 6.30 -12.76 -9.60
CA ASP A 103 7.75 -12.94 -9.47
C ASP A 103 8.22 -12.76 -8.01
N LYS A 104 9.49 -13.10 -7.74
CA LYS A 104 10.10 -12.94 -6.41
C LYS A 104 9.96 -11.52 -5.85
N THR A 105 10.05 -10.51 -6.73
CA THR A 105 10.04 -9.10 -6.35
C THR A 105 8.66 -8.64 -5.91
N LYS A 106 7.62 -8.87 -6.73
CA LYS A 106 6.22 -8.56 -6.41
C LYS A 106 5.79 -9.31 -5.16
N LEU A 107 6.15 -10.60 -5.03
CA LEU A 107 5.80 -11.42 -3.87
C LEU A 107 6.38 -10.84 -2.57
N LYS A 108 7.69 -10.53 -2.55
CA LYS A 108 8.34 -9.93 -1.37
C LYS A 108 7.73 -8.56 -1.02
N PHE A 109 7.45 -7.75 -2.02
CA PHE A 109 6.84 -6.44 -1.84
C PHE A 109 5.43 -6.56 -1.23
N LEU A 110 4.56 -7.36 -1.83
CA LEU A 110 3.19 -7.58 -1.36
C LEU A 110 3.16 -8.18 0.04
N LYS A 111 4.00 -9.17 0.34
CA LYS A 111 4.16 -9.72 1.70
C LYS A 111 4.49 -8.60 2.69
N LYS A 112 5.44 -7.73 2.37
CA LYS A 112 5.84 -6.64 3.26
C LYS A 112 4.73 -5.61 3.49
N VAL A 113 4.02 -5.21 2.43
CA VAL A 113 2.89 -4.28 2.55
C VAL A 113 1.76 -4.90 3.37
N LEU A 114 1.33 -6.12 3.04
CA LEU A 114 0.21 -6.77 3.71
C LEU A 114 0.54 -7.12 5.16
N THR A 115 1.78 -7.53 5.48
CA THR A 115 2.20 -7.69 6.88
C THR A 115 2.12 -6.37 7.64
N GLY A 116 2.58 -5.26 7.04
CA GLY A 116 2.50 -3.94 7.66
C GLY A 116 1.06 -3.49 7.95
N ILE A 117 0.11 -3.86 7.09
CA ILE A 117 -1.32 -3.57 7.30
C ILE A 117 -1.93 -4.54 8.33
N LEU A 118 -1.64 -5.85 8.27
CA LEU A 118 -2.27 -6.85 9.13
C LEU A 118 -1.79 -6.78 10.58
N MET A 119 -0.50 -6.47 10.78
CA MET A 119 0.15 -6.41 12.09
C MET A 119 0.05 -5.04 12.76
N GLN A 120 -0.81 -4.15 12.24
CA GLN A 120 -1.03 -2.85 12.87
C GLN A 120 -1.72 -2.99 14.24
N LYS A 121 -1.42 -2.05 15.14
CA LYS A 121 -1.95 -2.02 16.51
C LYS A 121 -3.47 -1.82 16.52
N ASP A 122 -3.99 -1.00 15.62
CA ASP A 122 -5.41 -0.69 15.48
C ASP A 122 -6.14 -1.77 14.66
N VAL A 123 -6.95 -2.59 15.35
CA VAL A 123 -7.70 -3.68 14.72
C VAL A 123 -8.87 -3.16 13.89
N ASP A 124 -9.50 -2.07 14.31
CA ASP A 124 -10.70 -1.52 13.68
C ASP A 124 -10.33 -0.84 12.36
N ASN A 125 -9.24 -0.08 12.34
CA ASN A 125 -8.71 0.50 11.10
C ASN A 125 -8.32 -0.58 10.09
N MET A 126 -7.69 -1.66 10.57
CA MET A 126 -7.37 -2.82 9.72
C MET A 126 -8.62 -3.39 9.06
N GLN A 127 -9.68 -3.63 9.84
CA GLN A 127 -10.93 -4.15 9.30
C GLN A 127 -11.55 -3.20 8.27
N GLU A 128 -11.60 -1.90 8.55
CA GLU A 128 -12.15 -0.91 7.62
C GLU A 128 -11.43 -0.91 6.26
N ILE A 129 -10.09 -1.05 6.27
CA ILE A 129 -9.27 -1.14 5.06
C ILE A 129 -9.67 -2.35 4.20
N PHE A 130 -9.98 -3.50 4.81
CA PHE A 130 -10.38 -4.72 4.10
C PHE A 130 -11.88 -4.75 3.73
N ILE A 131 -12.73 -3.99 4.42
CA ILE A 131 -14.16 -3.87 4.07
C ILE A 131 -14.37 -2.94 2.86
N LYS A 132 -13.61 -1.84 2.74
CA LYS A 132 -13.79 -0.88 1.62
C LYS A 132 -13.74 -1.53 0.22
N PRO A 133 -12.79 -2.44 -0.10
CA PRO A 133 -12.81 -3.18 -1.37
C PRO A 133 -14.02 -4.08 -1.56
N ALA A 134 -14.66 -4.54 -0.47
CA ALA A 134 -15.84 -5.40 -0.49
C ALA A 134 -17.10 -4.71 -0.99
N LEU A 135 -17.16 -3.37 -0.85
CA LEU A 135 -18.31 -2.56 -1.24
C LEU A 135 -18.43 -2.39 -2.76
N SER A 136 -17.33 -2.52 -3.51
CA SER A 136 -17.33 -2.29 -4.97
C SER A 136 -17.37 -3.60 -5.76
N GLU A 137 -18.45 -3.84 -6.50
CA GLU A 137 -18.63 -5.04 -7.35
C GLU A 137 -17.55 -5.17 -8.43
N LYS A 138 -17.06 -4.04 -8.96
CA LYS A 138 -15.97 -4.00 -9.96
C LYS A 138 -14.63 -4.54 -9.46
N LEU A 139 -14.48 -4.75 -8.15
CA LEU A 139 -13.27 -5.28 -7.53
C LEU A 139 -13.38 -6.77 -7.17
N GLY A 140 -14.39 -7.50 -7.68
CA GLY A 140 -14.57 -8.93 -7.37
C GLY A 140 -13.34 -9.79 -7.64
N LEU A 141 -12.74 -9.66 -8.84
CA LEU A 141 -11.52 -10.39 -9.21
C LEU A 141 -10.33 -10.03 -8.32
N PHE A 142 -10.17 -8.75 -8.00
CA PHE A 142 -9.10 -8.28 -7.10
C PHE A 142 -9.28 -8.81 -5.66
N ARG A 143 -10.52 -8.89 -5.18
CA ARG A 143 -10.81 -9.47 -3.86
C ARG A 143 -10.46 -10.94 -3.81
N GLU A 144 -10.82 -11.67 -4.86
CA GLU A 144 -10.50 -13.09 -4.98
C GLU A 144 -8.98 -13.31 -5.05
N SER A 145 -8.28 -12.54 -5.89
CA SER A 145 -6.81 -12.63 -6.00
C SER A 145 -6.12 -12.26 -4.69
N LEU A 146 -6.60 -11.23 -3.98
CA LEU A 146 -6.07 -10.84 -2.68
C LEU A 146 -6.36 -11.90 -1.60
N ARG A 147 -7.55 -12.50 -1.58
CA ARG A 147 -7.90 -13.59 -0.66
C ARG A 147 -7.01 -14.82 -0.88
N LEU A 148 -6.83 -15.23 -2.14
CA LEU A 148 -5.91 -16.31 -2.49
C LEU A 148 -4.48 -15.97 -2.04
N PHE A 149 -4.05 -14.73 -2.22
CA PHE A 149 -2.75 -14.26 -1.75
C PHE A 149 -2.61 -14.35 -0.21
N LEU A 150 -3.60 -13.91 0.55
CA LEU A 150 -3.57 -13.97 2.01
C LEU A 150 -3.57 -15.42 2.53
N SER A 151 -4.42 -16.28 1.99
CA SER A 151 -4.55 -17.68 2.46
C SER A 151 -3.34 -18.53 2.10
N HIS A 152 -2.86 -18.44 0.84
CA HIS A 152 -1.82 -19.33 0.34
C HIS A 152 -0.42 -18.71 0.49
N PHE A 153 -0.26 -17.43 0.18
CA PHE A 153 1.06 -16.82 0.10
C PHE A 153 1.54 -16.17 1.40
N MET A 154 0.66 -15.64 2.25
CA MET A 154 1.12 -15.07 3.53
C MET A 154 1.47 -16.14 4.58
N LEU A 155 0.83 -17.31 4.50
CA LEU A 155 0.96 -18.36 5.52
C LEU A 155 1.99 -19.44 5.18
N GLN A 156 2.49 -19.46 3.94
CA GLN A 156 3.53 -20.40 3.52
C GLN A 156 4.92 -19.96 3.97
N LYS A 157 5.61 -20.85 4.69
CA LYS A 157 6.99 -20.67 5.16
C LYS A 157 7.99 -20.56 4.00
N SER A 158 7.76 -21.28 2.90
CA SER A 158 8.53 -21.22 1.67
C SER A 158 7.58 -21.24 0.48
N ILE A 159 7.80 -20.35 -0.47
CA ILE A 159 7.02 -20.25 -1.71
C ILE A 159 7.98 -20.29 -2.87
N THR A 160 7.74 -21.21 -3.80
CA THR A 160 8.39 -21.24 -5.10
C THR A 160 7.62 -20.35 -6.06
N THR A 161 8.24 -19.26 -6.52
CA THR A 161 7.65 -18.37 -7.53
C THR A 161 7.71 -18.99 -8.93
N THR A 162 6.98 -18.43 -9.89
CA THR A 162 6.91 -18.94 -11.28
C THR A 162 8.27 -18.99 -11.99
N ASP A 163 9.27 -18.27 -11.47
CA ASP A 163 10.66 -18.25 -11.92
C ASP A 163 11.57 -19.27 -11.20
N GLY A 164 11.02 -20.16 -10.36
CA GLY A 164 11.76 -21.16 -9.59
C GLY A 164 12.45 -20.64 -8.33
N SER A 165 12.30 -19.35 -7.99
CA SER A 165 12.91 -18.78 -6.79
C SER A 165 12.13 -19.14 -5.52
N SER A 166 12.84 -19.45 -4.43
CA SER A 166 12.24 -19.53 -3.09
C SER A 166 12.17 -18.17 -2.41
N VAL A 167 11.04 -17.87 -1.79
CA VAL A 167 10.86 -16.76 -0.83
C VAL A 167 10.51 -17.34 0.53
N GLU A 168 11.49 -17.29 1.43
CA GLU A 168 11.32 -17.64 2.83
C GLU A 168 10.70 -16.47 3.61
N SER A 169 9.95 -16.81 4.64
CA SER A 169 9.30 -15.84 5.52
C SER A 169 10.10 -15.73 6.81
N ASP A 170 10.72 -14.58 7.06
CA ASP A 170 11.60 -14.32 8.23
C ASP A 170 10.84 -14.13 9.57
N LEU A 171 9.57 -14.54 9.65
CA LEU A 171 8.67 -14.24 10.78
C LEU A 171 8.80 -15.29 11.89
N SER A 172 8.76 -14.85 13.16
CA SER A 172 8.79 -15.73 14.32
C SER A 172 7.55 -16.65 14.38
N PRO A 173 7.61 -17.79 15.11
CA PRO A 173 6.46 -18.68 15.29
C PRO A 173 5.23 -17.97 15.89
N GLU A 174 5.44 -17.03 16.82
CA GLU A 174 4.38 -16.26 17.48
C GLU A 174 3.75 -15.24 16.53
N GLU A 175 4.58 -14.54 15.73
CA GLU A 175 4.12 -13.60 14.72
C GLU A 175 3.33 -14.31 13.62
N MET A 176 3.72 -15.54 13.27
CA MET A 176 3.00 -16.36 12.30
C MET A 176 1.61 -16.76 12.81
N GLU A 177 1.45 -17.04 14.11
CA GLU A 177 0.12 -17.32 14.68
C GLU A 177 -0.75 -16.06 14.75
N ALA A 178 -0.19 -14.92 15.17
CA ALA A 178 -0.89 -13.64 15.15
C ALA A 178 -1.33 -13.27 13.72
N LEU A 179 -0.44 -13.46 12.74
CA LEU A 179 -0.71 -13.23 11.32
C LEU A 179 -1.83 -14.13 10.81
N LYS A 180 -1.85 -15.43 11.18
CA LYS A 180 -2.96 -16.34 10.84
C LYS A 180 -4.31 -15.85 11.36
N LYS A 181 -4.36 -15.34 12.60
CA LYS A 181 -5.59 -14.77 13.18
C LYS A 181 -6.03 -13.54 12.40
N ARG A 182 -5.10 -12.63 12.10
CA ARG A 182 -5.36 -11.39 11.33
C ARG A 182 -5.78 -11.67 9.88
N VAL A 183 -5.17 -12.64 9.21
CA VAL A 183 -5.55 -13.09 7.86
C VAL A 183 -7.01 -13.57 7.84
N LYS A 184 -7.41 -14.44 8.77
CA LYS A 184 -8.80 -14.91 8.86
C LYS A 184 -9.79 -13.77 9.09
N MET A 185 -9.41 -12.75 9.86
CA MET A 185 -10.24 -11.56 10.07
C MET A 185 -10.39 -10.73 8.78
N ALA A 186 -9.28 -10.48 8.06
CA ALA A 186 -9.29 -9.77 6.80
C ALA A 186 -10.12 -10.50 5.73
N GLU A 187 -10.02 -11.83 5.63
CA GLU A 187 -10.83 -12.63 4.72
C GLU A 187 -12.33 -12.52 5.02
N LYS A 188 -12.71 -12.59 6.30
CA LYS A 188 -14.10 -12.37 6.73
C LYS A 188 -14.60 -10.97 6.36
N CYS A 189 -13.77 -9.94 6.54
CA CYS A 189 -14.12 -8.57 6.17
C CYS A 189 -14.39 -8.43 4.65
N MET A 190 -13.60 -9.13 3.83
CA MET A 190 -13.74 -9.08 2.37
C MET A 190 -14.95 -9.86 1.84
N THR A 191 -15.39 -10.92 2.53
CA THR A 191 -16.55 -11.73 2.14
C THR A 191 -17.87 -11.21 2.72
N LEU A 192 -17.85 -10.69 3.96
CA LEU A 192 -19.03 -10.21 4.69
C LEU A 192 -19.32 -8.72 4.51
N GLY A 193 -18.51 -7.98 3.76
CA GLY A 193 -18.71 -6.53 3.58
C GLY A 193 -20.08 -6.10 3.03
N LYS A 194 -20.86 -7.03 2.44
CA LYS A 194 -22.28 -6.80 2.08
C LYS A 194 -23.27 -7.04 3.24
N VAL A 195 -22.94 -7.89 4.22
CA VAL A 195 -23.84 -8.29 5.32
C VAL A 195 -23.76 -7.33 6.50
N VAL A 196 -22.57 -6.79 6.80
CA VAL A 196 -22.36 -5.89 7.94
C VAL A 196 -23.00 -4.51 7.72
N PHE A 197 -23.02 -4.02 6.47
CA PHE A 197 -23.62 -2.72 6.10
C PHE A 197 -25.12 -2.78 5.75
N CYS A 198 -25.74 -3.96 5.75
CA CYS A 198 -27.20 -4.08 5.58
C CYS A 198 -27.96 -4.05 6.92
N ASN A 199 -27.24 -4.08 8.05
CA ASN A 199 -27.79 -4.11 9.41
C ASN A 199 -27.35 -2.91 10.28
N MET A 200 -26.86 -1.83 9.66
CA MET A 200 -26.72 -0.49 10.28
C MET A 200 -27.51 0.50 9.44
#